data_AF-A0A2C9V0J0-F1
#
_entry.id   AF-A0A2C9V0J0-F1
#
_cell.length_a   1.000
_cell.length_b   1.000
_cell.length_c   1.000
_cell.angle_alpha   90.00
_cell.angle_beta   90.00
_cell.angle_gamma   90.00
#
_symmetry.space_group_name_H-M   'P 1'
#
loop_
_entity.id
_entity.type
_entity.pdbx_description
1 polymer ?
#
loop_
_entity_poly.entity_id
_entity_poly.type
_entity_poly.pdbx_seq_one_letter_code
_entity_poly.pdbx_strand_id
1 'polypeptide(L)'
;MELANIAKRLLLGVVILWIQIHGNKGCFEEERLALLDFKAFVGSNGFDADYLLPSWTDDPISNCCEWERVMCNSTTDHQLKEFKTLYLSYNNFDCYINDQGFDRLEKLDISWNRFNKSILSSLGALTSLNTLILSDMLDSMDDISGNSFNGILSFKAKF
;
A
#
# COMPACT_ATOMS: atom_id res chain seq x y z
N MET A 1 -22.66 43.91 -1.96
CA MET A 1 -21.95 42.92 -2.80
C MET A 1 -20.54 42.66 -2.26
N GLU A 2 -19.77 43.71 -1.95
CA GLU A 2 -18.43 43.68 -1.32
C GLU A 2 -18.34 42.86 -0.01
N LEU A 3 -19.20 43.13 0.98
CA LEU A 3 -19.19 42.44 2.29
C LEU A 3 -19.36 40.92 2.17
N ALA A 4 -20.19 40.46 1.24
CA ALA A 4 -20.41 39.04 1.00
C ALA A 4 -19.19 38.36 0.37
N ASN A 5 -18.44 39.06 -0.48
CA ASN A 5 -17.20 38.57 -1.08
C ASN A 5 -16.06 38.50 -0.06
N ILE A 6 -15.97 39.51 0.82
CA ILE A 6 -14.99 39.51 1.92
C ILE A 6 -15.29 38.37 2.89
N ALA A 7 -16.54 38.18 3.29
CA ALA A 7 -16.96 37.07 4.15
C ALA A 7 -16.64 35.70 3.52
N LYS A 8 -16.91 35.51 2.22
CA LYS A 8 -16.56 34.28 1.50
C LYS A 8 -15.04 34.01 1.50
N ARG A 9 -14.21 35.03 1.29
CA ARG A 9 -12.75 34.88 1.32
C ARG A 9 -12.22 34.54 2.71
N LEU A 10 -12.78 35.16 3.76
CA LEU A 10 -12.43 34.84 5.15
C LEU A 10 -12.86 33.41 5.51
N LEU A 11 -14.08 33.00 5.14
CA LEU A 11 -14.55 31.62 5.36
C LEU A 11 -13.68 30.60 4.62
N LEU A 12 -13.33 30.86 3.35
CA LEU A 12 -12.45 29.98 2.58
C LEU A 12 -11.05 29.89 3.21
N GLY A 13 -10.50 31.02 3.67
CA GLY A 13 -9.24 31.06 4.39
C GLY A 13 -9.26 30.26 5.69
N VAL A 14 -10.35 30.36 6.47
CA VAL A 14 -10.54 29.57 7.69
C VAL A 14 -10.61 28.07 7.37
N VAL A 15 -11.35 27.66 6.33
CA VAL A 15 -11.42 26.24 5.92
C VAL A 15 -10.05 25.71 5.50
N ILE A 16 -9.29 26.46 4.71
CA ILE A 16 -7.92 26.06 4.30
C ILE A 16 -7.02 25.93 5.53
N LEU A 17 -7.04 26.90 6.45
CA LEU A 17 -6.25 26.85 7.69
C LEU A 17 -6.64 25.65 8.56
N TRP A 18 -7.93 25.32 8.62
CA TRP A 18 -8.41 24.13 9.35
C TRP A 18 -7.88 22.83 8.75
N ILE A 19 -7.85 22.70 7.42
CA ILE A 19 -7.30 21.52 6.72
C ILE A 19 -5.80 21.38 7.00
N GLN A 20 -5.05 22.49 7.02
CA GLN A 20 -3.62 22.47 7.31
C GLN A 20 -3.35 22.12 8.80
N ILE A 21 -4.14 22.64 9.74
CA ILE A 21 -4.00 22.36 11.19
C ILE A 21 -4.38 20.92 11.54
N HIS A 22 -5.37 20.35 10.85
CA HIS A 22 -5.79 18.95 11.02
C HIS A 22 -5.12 18.04 10.00
N GLY A 23 -3.91 18.39 9.52
CA GLY A 23 -3.19 17.75 8.41
C GLY A 23 -3.42 16.24 8.29
N ASN A 24 -3.53 15.76 7.04
CA ASN A 24 -3.91 14.38 6.73
C ASN A 24 -3.09 13.41 7.59
N LYS A 25 -3.74 12.76 8.56
CA LYS A 25 -3.05 11.95 9.58
C LYS A 25 -2.55 10.61 9.03
N GLY A 26 -2.90 10.27 7.79
CA GLY A 26 -2.55 9.02 7.14
C GLY A 26 -1.91 9.17 5.77
N CYS A 27 -1.87 8.05 5.05
CA CYS A 27 -1.36 7.96 3.69
C CYS A 27 -2.23 8.75 2.71
N PHE A 28 -1.75 8.92 1.48
CA PHE A 28 -2.53 9.61 0.44
C PHE A 28 -3.76 8.80 0.05
N GLU A 29 -4.83 9.47 -0.41
CA GLU A 29 -6.07 8.79 -0.79
C GLU A 29 -5.86 7.71 -1.87
N GLU A 30 -4.97 7.97 -2.84
CA GLU A 30 -4.60 7.01 -3.88
C GLU A 30 -3.97 5.73 -3.29
N GLU A 31 -3.13 5.86 -2.26
CA GLU A 31 -2.51 4.73 -1.57
C GLU A 31 -3.54 3.96 -0.73
N ARG A 32 -4.43 4.70 -0.07
CA ARG A 32 -5.53 4.11 0.72
C ARG A 32 -6.43 3.26 -0.17
N LEU A 33 -6.81 3.78 -1.33
CA LEU A 33 -7.64 3.07 -2.30
C LEU A 33 -6.92 1.86 -2.88
N ALA A 34 -5.63 1.97 -3.22
CA ALA A 34 -4.85 0.84 -3.71
C ALA A 34 -4.77 -0.33 -2.69
N LEU A 35 -4.63 -0.02 -1.41
CA LEU A 35 -4.67 -1.01 -0.33
C LEU A 35 -6.06 -1.66 -0.20
N LEU A 36 -7.14 -0.88 -0.31
CA LEU A 36 -8.50 -1.42 -0.25
C LEU A 36 -8.85 -2.27 -1.48
N ASP A 37 -8.39 -1.88 -2.67
CA ASP A 37 -8.50 -2.68 -3.89
C ASP A 37 -7.79 -4.02 -3.74
N PHE A 38 -6.57 -4.02 -3.18
CA PHE A 38 -5.85 -5.24 -2.85
C PHE A 38 -6.66 -6.13 -1.88
N LYS A 39 -7.24 -5.55 -0.82
CA LYS A 39 -8.09 -6.29 0.13
C LYS A 39 -9.31 -6.91 -0.56
N ALA A 40 -10.01 -6.16 -1.41
CA ALA A 40 -11.15 -6.65 -2.17
C ALA A 40 -10.76 -7.82 -3.10
N PHE A 41 -9.57 -7.74 -3.70
CA PHE A 41 -9.02 -8.81 -4.52
C PHE A 41 -8.72 -10.07 -3.70
N VAL A 42 -8.11 -9.93 -2.52
CA VAL A 42 -7.91 -11.07 -1.58
C VAL A 42 -9.24 -11.76 -1.29
N GLY A 43 -10.30 -11.00 -1.03
CA GLY A 43 -11.64 -11.54 -0.77
C GLY A 43 -12.24 -12.29 -1.96
N SER A 44 -12.00 -11.80 -3.17
CA SER A 44 -12.51 -12.40 -4.41
C SER A 44 -11.82 -13.73 -4.75
N ASN A 45 -10.62 -13.99 -4.23
CA ASN A 45 -9.89 -15.26 -4.42
C ASN A 45 -10.30 -16.35 -3.40
N GLY A 46 -11.41 -16.16 -2.67
CA GLY A 46 -11.95 -17.16 -1.76
C GLY A 46 -11.33 -17.16 -0.36
N PHE A 47 -10.50 -16.15 -0.05
CA PHE A 47 -10.01 -15.91 1.30
C PHE A 47 -10.97 -15.00 2.07
N ASP A 48 -11.02 -15.18 3.39
CA ASP A 48 -11.66 -14.20 4.27
C ASP A 48 -10.71 -13.01 4.44
N ALA A 49 -10.89 -11.99 3.59
CA ALA A 49 -10.05 -10.79 3.59
C ALA A 49 -10.19 -9.98 4.88
N ASP A 50 -11.35 -10.03 5.53
CA ASP A 50 -11.57 -9.35 6.82
C ASP A 50 -10.85 -10.09 7.95
N TYR A 51 -10.72 -11.41 7.86
CA TYR A 51 -9.87 -12.18 8.76
C TYR A 51 -8.38 -11.92 8.55
N LEU A 52 -7.92 -11.83 7.30
CA LEU A 52 -6.49 -11.66 6.97
C LEU A 52 -6.00 -10.23 7.11
N LEU A 53 -6.87 -9.24 6.89
CA LEU A 53 -6.58 -7.80 6.90
C LEU A 53 -7.65 -7.06 7.74
N PRO A 54 -7.77 -7.36 9.05
CA PRO A 54 -8.88 -6.88 9.88
C PRO A 54 -8.83 -5.37 10.16
N SER A 55 -7.64 -4.77 10.13
CA SER A 55 -7.45 -3.33 10.37
C SER A 55 -7.68 -2.47 9.13
N TRP A 56 -7.74 -3.07 7.94
CA TRP A 56 -7.88 -2.35 6.67
C TRP A 56 -9.35 -2.04 6.44
N THR A 57 -9.79 -0.88 6.92
CA THR A 57 -11.21 -0.48 6.92
C THR A 57 -11.48 0.65 5.94
N ASP A 58 -12.56 0.54 5.16
CA ASP A 58 -13.04 1.63 4.31
C ASP A 58 -13.89 2.63 5.10
N ASP A 59 -13.27 3.23 6.12
CA ASP A 59 -13.84 4.34 6.87
C ASP A 59 -13.11 5.63 6.45
N PRO A 60 -13.81 6.70 6.02
CA PRO A 60 -13.21 7.98 5.65
C PRO A 60 -12.32 8.64 6.71
N ILE A 61 -12.46 8.26 8.00
CA ILE A 61 -11.59 8.75 9.07
C ILE A 61 -10.43 7.79 9.41
N SER A 62 -10.38 6.61 8.77
CA SER A 62 -9.38 5.58 9.02
C SER A 62 -8.00 6.01 8.55
N ASN A 63 -7.01 5.82 9.41
CA ASN A 63 -5.63 6.08 9.11
C ASN A 63 -4.95 4.80 8.60
N CYS A 64 -4.70 4.72 7.29
CA CYS A 64 -3.96 3.60 6.70
C CYS A 64 -2.57 3.38 7.29
N CYS A 65 -1.91 4.40 7.86
CA CYS A 65 -0.64 4.22 8.56
C CYS A 65 -0.76 3.48 9.91
N GLU A 66 -1.98 3.28 10.38
CA GLU A 66 -2.31 2.48 11.57
C GLU A 66 -2.78 1.07 11.20
N TRP A 67 -2.94 0.78 9.90
CA TRP A 67 -3.28 -0.55 9.43
C TRP A 67 -2.11 -1.50 9.65
N GLU A 68 -2.42 -2.71 10.08
CA GLU A 68 -1.46 -3.78 10.22
C GLU A 68 -0.73 -3.97 8.90
N ARG A 69 0.60 -4.14 8.96
CA ARG A 69 1.48 -4.37 7.81
C ARG A 69 1.74 -3.16 6.91
N VAL A 70 1.10 -2.02 7.17
CA VAL A 70 1.41 -0.74 6.55
C VAL A 70 2.39 0.01 7.44
N MET A 71 3.52 0.42 6.88
CA MET A 71 4.51 1.25 7.58
C MET A 71 4.67 2.58 6.84
N CYS A 72 4.39 3.65 7.56
CA CYS A 72 4.61 5.01 7.09
C CYS A 72 5.83 5.65 7.77
N ASN A 73 6.56 6.46 7.01
CA ASN A 73 7.65 7.29 7.53
C ASN A 73 7.17 8.72 7.71
N SER A 74 7.62 9.38 8.78
CA SER A 74 7.42 10.81 8.95
C SER A 74 8.46 11.59 8.15
N THR A 75 8.03 12.57 7.37
CA THR A 75 8.95 13.53 6.77
C THR A 75 9.44 14.56 7.80
N THR A 76 10.55 15.25 7.52
CA THR A 76 11.10 16.33 8.37
C THR A 76 10.11 17.46 8.63
N ASP A 77 9.10 17.62 7.77
CA ASP A 77 7.85 18.30 8.13
C ASP A 77 6.91 17.28 8.78
N HIS A 78 6.86 17.29 10.11
CA HIS A 78 6.24 16.30 10.99
C HIS A 78 4.73 16.04 10.76
N GLN A 79 4.13 16.67 9.75
CA GLN A 79 2.70 16.62 9.46
C GLN A 79 2.33 15.61 8.37
N LEU A 80 3.27 15.17 7.53
CA LEU A 80 3.01 14.21 6.47
C LEU A 80 3.57 12.83 6.85
N LYS A 81 2.70 11.82 6.83
CA LYS A 81 3.07 10.41 6.93
C LYS A 81 2.97 9.79 5.55
N GLU A 82 4.11 9.38 5.00
CA GLU A 82 4.15 8.75 3.68
C GLU A 82 4.18 7.23 3.84
N PHE A 83 3.29 6.52 3.14
CA PHE A 83 3.33 5.06 3.09
C PHE A 83 4.53 4.58 2.29
N LYS A 84 5.45 3.88 2.96
CA LYS A 84 6.74 3.47 2.37
C LYS A 84 6.94 1.98 2.34
N THR A 85 6.32 1.24 3.24
CA THR A 85 6.61 -0.18 3.41
C THR A 85 5.34 -0.99 3.57
N LEU A 86 5.22 -2.06 2.79
CA LEU A 86 4.12 -3.02 2.84
C LEU A 86 4.65 -4.44 3.11
N TYR A 87 4.10 -5.08 4.14
CA TYR A 87 4.42 -6.47 4.50
C TYR A 87 3.26 -7.42 4.18
N LEU A 88 3.37 -8.24 3.16
CA LEU A 88 2.36 -9.23 2.79
C LEU A 88 2.84 -10.67 3.04
N SER A 89 3.98 -10.84 3.72
CA SER A 89 4.62 -12.15 3.87
C SER A 89 3.86 -13.12 4.76
N TYR A 90 4.15 -14.42 4.59
CA TYR A 90 3.56 -15.54 5.35
C TYR A 90 2.04 -15.65 5.19
N ASN A 91 1.56 -15.54 3.96
CA ASN A 91 0.16 -15.74 3.61
C ASN A 91 0.03 -16.81 2.53
N ASN A 92 -1.19 -17.05 2.05
CA ASN A 92 -1.43 -17.91 0.89
C ASN A 92 -1.87 -17.08 -0.34
N PHE A 93 -1.43 -15.82 -0.43
CA PHE A 93 -1.82 -14.97 -1.55
C PHE A 93 -1.22 -15.51 -2.85
N ASP A 94 -2.06 -15.79 -3.83
CA ASP A 94 -1.74 -16.19 -5.20
C ASP A 94 -2.19 -15.12 -6.21
N CYS A 95 -2.38 -13.91 -5.70
CA CYS A 95 -3.23 -12.90 -6.26
C CYS A 95 -2.40 -11.81 -7.01
N TYR A 96 -3.04 -10.92 -7.78
CA TYR A 96 -2.36 -9.83 -8.48
C TYR A 96 -2.26 -8.60 -7.59
N ILE A 97 -1.13 -7.89 -7.65
CA ILE A 97 -0.99 -6.55 -7.05
C ILE A 97 -1.26 -5.52 -8.15
N ASN A 98 -2.31 -4.71 -7.97
CA ASN A 98 -2.57 -3.53 -8.79
C ASN A 98 -1.39 -2.57 -8.64
N ASP A 99 -0.86 -2.10 -9.76
CA ASP A 99 0.28 -1.19 -9.81
C ASP A 99 -0.10 0.27 -9.55
N GLN A 100 -1.38 0.60 -9.65
CA GLN A 100 -1.86 1.97 -9.41
C GLN A 100 -1.91 2.31 -7.92
N GLY A 101 -1.42 3.51 -7.57
CA GLY A 101 -1.48 4.06 -6.21
C GLY A 101 -0.35 3.65 -5.29
N PHE A 102 0.60 2.83 -5.76
CA PHE A 102 1.82 2.44 -5.00
C PHE A 102 3.08 3.19 -5.47
N ASP A 103 2.92 4.36 -6.12
CA ASP A 103 4.02 5.11 -6.74
C ASP A 103 5.15 5.51 -5.78
N ARG A 104 4.83 5.65 -4.49
CA ARG A 104 5.76 6.03 -3.41
C ARG A 104 6.21 4.86 -2.54
N LEU A 105 5.74 3.64 -2.85
CA LEU A 105 6.12 2.43 -2.11
C LEU A 105 7.60 2.14 -2.34
N GLU A 106 8.37 2.07 -1.26
CA GLU A 106 9.83 1.88 -1.31
C GLU A 106 10.22 0.44 -0.99
N LYS A 107 9.45 -0.22 -0.11
CA LYS A 107 9.71 -1.58 0.33
C LYS A 107 8.46 -2.44 0.26
N LEU A 108 8.57 -3.58 -0.40
CA LEU A 108 7.53 -4.59 -0.50
C LEU A 108 8.09 -5.95 -0.08
N ASP A 109 7.44 -6.58 0.90
CA ASP A 109 7.71 -7.96 1.28
C ASP A 109 6.53 -8.85 0.89
N ILE A 110 6.73 -9.74 -0.07
CA ILE A 110 5.73 -10.72 -0.51
C ILE A 110 6.22 -12.15 -0.31
N SER A 111 7.26 -12.35 0.51
CA SER A 111 7.82 -13.68 0.78
C SER A 111 6.80 -14.64 1.40
N TRP A 112 7.02 -15.95 1.25
CA TRP A 112 6.16 -16.98 1.84
C TRP A 112 4.69 -16.80 1.44
N ASN A 113 4.46 -16.72 0.13
CA ASN A 113 3.15 -16.64 -0.51
C ASN A 113 3.10 -17.60 -1.70
N ARG A 114 1.95 -17.64 -2.38
CA ARG A 114 1.72 -18.45 -3.58
C ARG A 114 1.76 -17.62 -4.87
N PHE A 115 2.38 -16.44 -4.82
CA PHE A 115 2.56 -15.60 -6.00
C PHE A 115 3.39 -16.34 -7.04
N ASN A 116 2.90 -16.38 -8.28
CA ASN A 116 3.65 -16.94 -9.40
C ASN A 116 4.57 -15.86 -10.01
N LYS A 117 5.41 -16.25 -10.97
CA LYS A 117 6.34 -15.33 -11.67
C LYS A 117 5.65 -14.16 -12.38
N SER A 118 4.34 -14.23 -12.66
CA SER A 118 3.61 -13.14 -13.33
C SER A 118 3.49 -11.89 -12.44
N ILE A 119 3.59 -12.02 -11.11
CA ILE A 119 3.59 -10.86 -10.21
C ILE A 119 4.73 -9.89 -10.53
N LEU A 120 5.87 -10.40 -11.00
CA LEU A 120 7.03 -9.59 -11.34
C LEU A 120 6.73 -8.56 -12.45
N SER A 121 5.72 -8.82 -13.28
CA SER A 121 5.31 -7.91 -14.36
C SER A 121 4.63 -6.63 -13.85
N SER A 122 3.84 -6.71 -12.77
CA SER A 122 3.23 -5.51 -12.17
C SER A 122 4.19 -4.77 -11.25
N LEU A 123 5.16 -5.46 -10.65
CA LEU A 123 6.19 -4.81 -9.83
C LEU A 123 7.07 -3.84 -10.63
N GLY A 124 7.18 -4.03 -11.95
CA GLY A 124 7.91 -3.12 -12.85
C GLY A 124 7.33 -1.70 -12.92
N ALA A 125 6.06 -1.53 -12.59
CA ALA A 125 5.40 -0.23 -12.56
C ALA A 125 5.61 0.54 -11.23
N LEU A 126 6.13 -0.13 -10.18
CA LEU A 126 6.37 0.49 -8.88
C LEU A 126 7.69 1.29 -8.90
N THR A 127 7.63 2.52 -9.39
CA THR A 127 8.81 3.32 -9.71
C THR A 127 9.70 3.71 -8.52
N SER A 128 9.14 3.80 -7.31
CA SER A 128 9.91 4.13 -6.09
C SER A 128 10.44 2.89 -5.36
N LEU A 129 10.05 1.69 -5.79
CA LEU A 129 10.41 0.45 -5.12
C LEU A 129 11.92 0.28 -5.18
N ASN A 130 12.55 0.13 -4.02
CA ASN A 130 13.99 -0.06 -3.89
C ASN A 130 14.37 -1.29 -3.06
N THR A 131 13.41 -1.88 -2.37
CA THR A 131 13.58 -3.11 -1.61
C THR A 131 12.41 -4.04 -1.90
N LEU A 132 12.69 -5.18 -2.52
CA LEU A 132 11.70 -6.23 -2.76
C LEU A 132 12.17 -7.52 -2.07
N ILE A 133 11.27 -8.20 -1.37
CA ILE A 133 11.55 -9.47 -0.68
C ILE A 133 10.63 -10.55 -1.25
N LEU A 134 11.23 -11.59 -1.86
CA LEU A 134 10.54 -12.63 -2.67
C LEU A 134 10.80 -14.08 -2.21
N SER A 135 11.36 -14.31 -1.02
CA SER A 135 11.77 -15.68 -0.63
C SER A 135 10.58 -16.64 -0.53
N ASP A 136 10.75 -17.87 -1.02
CA ASP A 136 9.75 -18.95 -0.98
C ASP A 136 8.39 -18.58 -1.59
N MET A 137 8.41 -18.06 -2.82
CA MET A 137 7.22 -18.02 -3.68
C MET A 137 6.90 -19.43 -4.16
N LEU A 138 5.79 -20.00 -3.68
CA LEU A 138 5.34 -21.33 -4.06
C LEU A 138 4.85 -21.29 -5.53
N ASP A 139 5.69 -21.68 -6.49
CA ASP A 139 5.23 -21.92 -7.86
C ASP A 139 4.16 -23.04 -7.77
N SER A 140 2.94 -22.71 -8.20
CA SER A 140 1.79 -23.63 -8.12
C SER A 140 2.10 -24.94 -8.85
N MET A 141 2.26 -26.02 -8.07
CA MET A 141 1.73 -27.35 -8.36
C MET A 141 2.05 -27.96 -9.74
N ASP A 142 3.32 -27.93 -10.18
CA ASP A 142 3.82 -28.85 -11.23
C ASP A 142 5.31 -29.24 -11.11
N ASP A 143 6.05 -28.74 -10.12
CA ASP A 143 7.48 -29.05 -10.02
C ASP A 143 7.76 -30.25 -9.09
N ILE A 144 7.87 -31.43 -9.71
CA ILE A 144 8.50 -32.63 -9.12
C ILE A 144 10.01 -32.36 -8.87
N SER A 145 10.57 -31.24 -9.34
CA SER A 145 11.87 -30.74 -8.89
C SER A 145 11.66 -29.70 -7.78
N GLY A 146 12.05 -30.04 -6.54
CA GLY A 146 11.91 -29.18 -5.36
C GLY A 146 12.78 -27.92 -5.38
N ASN A 147 12.69 -27.10 -6.42
CA ASN A 147 13.43 -25.86 -6.57
C ASN A 147 12.57 -24.69 -6.07
N SER A 148 12.42 -24.60 -4.75
CA SER A 148 12.01 -23.34 -4.12
C SER A 148 13.07 -22.27 -4.43
N PHE A 149 12.64 -21.07 -4.84
CA PHE A 149 13.50 -19.89 -4.90
C PHE A 149 13.89 -19.48 -3.46
N ASN A 150 14.87 -20.18 -2.91
CA ASN A 150 15.46 -19.93 -1.59
C ASN A 150 16.53 -18.84 -1.66
N GLY A 151 16.13 -17.64 -2.11
CA GLY A 151 17.00 -16.47 -2.13
C GLY A 151 16.27 -15.24 -1.60
N ILE A 152 16.87 -14.53 -0.65
CA ILE A 152 16.55 -13.12 -0.45
C ILE A 152 17.08 -12.39 -1.68
N LEU A 153 16.24 -12.24 -2.69
CA LEU A 153 16.51 -11.38 -3.84
C LEU A 153 16.22 -9.94 -3.43
N SER A 154 17.07 -9.38 -2.56
CA SER A 154 17.08 -7.94 -2.31
C SER A 154 17.75 -7.27 -3.51
N PHE A 155 16.96 -7.06 -4.56
CA PHE A 155 17.36 -6.12 -5.59
C PHE A 155 17.01 -4.71 -5.09
N LYS A 156 17.97 -3.79 -5.19
CA LYS A 156 17.58 -2.42 -5.53
C LYS A 156 16.92 -2.51 -6.90
N ALA A 157 15.60 -2.52 -6.93
CA ALA A 157 14.86 -2.39 -8.16
C ALA A 157 15.29 -1.05 -8.80
N LYS A 158 16.19 -1.15 -9.76
CA LYS A 158 16.40 -0.15 -10.80
C LYS A 158 15.88 -0.82 -12.05
N PHE A 159 14.60 -0.58 -12.34
CA PHE A 159 14.05 -0.86 -13.65
C PHE A 159 14.69 0.09 -14.67
#